data_AF-A0A972HW22-F1
#
_entry.id   AF-A0A972HW22-F1
#
_cell.length_a   1.000
_cell.length_b   1.000
_cell.length_c   1.000
_cell.angle_alpha   90.00
_cell.angle_beta   90.00
_cell.angle_gamma   90.00
#
_symmetry.space_group_name_H-M   'P 1'
#
loop_
_entity.id
_entity.type
_entity.pdbx_description
1 polymer ?
#
loop_
_entity_poly.entity_id
_entity_poly.type
_entity_poly.pdbx_seq_one_letter_code
_entity_poly.pdbx_strand_id
1 'polypeptide(L)'
;MSEVFKLLIRTLIIILLMIAATWVNNRISIIAATNISLIVPYALYFLIGIALGTMVGPRFVKSRNKFIYLFPAIIFVVIGISPLLNYFSPMLPFPWIVKYLSDFTYLSWTIAGIFCNLAFR
;
A
#
# COMPACT_ATOMS: atom_id res chain seq x y z
N MET A 1 -12.31 19.82 4.27
CA MET A 1 -11.24 18.88 4.70
C MET A 1 -9.90 19.38 4.22
N SER A 2 -8.88 19.38 5.09
CA SER A 2 -7.51 19.75 4.71
C SER A 2 -6.94 18.76 3.67
N GLU A 3 -6.06 19.22 2.78
CA GLU A 3 -5.42 18.36 1.78
C GLU A 3 -4.61 17.23 2.43
N VAL A 4 -4.02 17.49 3.60
CA VAL A 4 -3.35 16.47 4.44
C VAL A 4 -4.32 15.37 4.84
N PHE A 5 -5.52 15.72 5.33
CA PHE A 5 -6.50 14.73 5.79
C PHE A 5 -7.02 13.87 4.63
N LYS A 6 -7.23 14.48 3.45
CA LYS A 6 -7.61 13.73 2.24
C LYS A 6 -6.53 12.74 1.81
N LEU A 7 -5.27 13.14 1.87
CA LEU A 7 -4.13 12.29 1.54
C LEU A 7 -4.01 11.13 2.54
N LEU A 8 -4.14 11.41 3.84
CA LEU A 8 -4.05 10.41 4.90
C LEU A 8 -5.17 9.36 4.78
N ILE A 9 -6.42 9.79 4.56
CA ILE A 9 -7.54 8.86 4.29
C ILE A 9 -7.25 7.96 3.10
N ARG A 10 -6.75 8.53 2.00
CA ARG A 10 -6.47 7.76 0.79
C ARG A 10 -5.33 6.76 0.98
N THR A 11 -4.32 7.10 1.78
CA THR A 11 -3.24 6.18 2.15
C THR A 11 -3.76 5.05 3.03
N LEU A 12 -4.68 5.34 3.95
CA LEU A 12 -5.35 4.34 4.78
C LEU A 12 -6.23 3.41 3.95
N ILE A 13 -6.92 3.92 2.92
CA ILE A 13 -7.69 3.12 1.97
C ILE A 13 -6.78 2.15 1.20
N ILE A 14 -5.59 2.59 0.74
CA ILE A 14 -4.63 1.69 0.08
C ILE A 14 -4.20 0.57 1.03
N ILE A 15 -3.86 0.90 2.27
CA ILE A 15 -3.43 -0.10 3.27
C ILE A 15 -4.54 -1.12 3.54
N LEU A 16 -5.79 -0.65 3.70
CA LEU A 16 -6.95 -1.53 3.86
C LEU A 16 -7.16 -2.43 2.64
N LEU A 17 -6.98 -1.90 1.42
CA LEU A 17 -7.06 -2.69 0.19
C LEU A 17 -5.96 -3.76 0.14
N MET A 18 -4.74 -3.47 0.59
CA MET A 18 -3.65 -4.46 0.67
C MET A 18 -4.01 -5.59 1.65
N ILE A 19 -4.53 -5.26 2.84
CA ILE A 19 -4.94 -6.27 3.84
C ILE A 19 -6.12 -7.10 3.32
N ALA A 20 -7.14 -6.45 2.76
CA ALA A 20 -8.29 -7.12 2.17
C ALA A 20 -7.85 -8.03 1.02
N ALA A 21 -6.89 -7.59 0.21
CA ALA A 21 -6.36 -8.37 -0.90
C ALA A 21 -5.68 -9.66 -0.44
N THR A 22 -4.82 -9.60 0.58
CA THR A 22 -4.20 -10.81 1.13
C THR A 22 -5.23 -11.74 1.75
N TRP A 23 -6.21 -11.17 2.48
CA TRP A 23 -7.26 -11.94 3.12
C TRP A 23 -8.13 -12.69 2.10
N VAL A 24 -8.57 -12.00 1.04
CA VAL A 24 -9.37 -12.61 -0.04
C VAL A 24 -8.54 -13.68 -0.77
N ASN A 25 -7.27 -13.42 -1.07
CA ASN A 25 -6.41 -14.39 -1.75
C ASN A 25 -6.26 -15.68 -0.93
N ASN A 26 -6.08 -15.57 0.39
CA ASN A 26 -6.01 -16.72 1.30
C ASN A 26 -7.32 -17.50 1.42
N ARG A 27 -8.48 -16.85 1.23
CA ARG A 27 -9.78 -17.56 1.22
C ARG A 27 -10.02 -18.28 -0.11
N ILE A 28 -9.63 -17.67 -1.22
CA ILE A 28 -9.82 -18.25 -2.55
C ILE A 28 -8.88 -19.43 -2.78
N SER A 29 -7.65 -19.37 -2.29
CA SER A 29 -6.70 -20.49 -2.40
C SER A 29 -7.19 -21.77 -1.68
N ILE A 30 -8.06 -21.64 -0.68
CA ILE A 30 -8.68 -22.76 0.05
C ILE A 30 -9.87 -23.35 -0.72
N ILE A 31 -10.54 -22.57 -1.57
CA ILE A 31 -11.85 -22.92 -2.14
C ILE A 31 -11.79 -23.22 -3.64
N ALA A 32 -10.89 -22.58 -4.40
CA ALA A 32 -10.92 -22.60 -5.86
C ALA A 32 -9.71 -23.30 -6.48
N ALA A 33 -9.98 -24.09 -7.52
CA ALA A 33 -8.96 -24.59 -8.44
C ALA A 33 -8.14 -23.41 -9.01
N THR A 34 -6.83 -23.65 -9.14
CA THR A 34 -5.67 -22.76 -9.39
C THR A 34 -5.82 -21.55 -10.33
N ASN A 35 -6.89 -21.43 -11.12
CA ASN A 35 -7.05 -20.38 -12.12
C ASN A 35 -7.82 -19.15 -11.61
N ILE A 36 -8.77 -19.31 -10.67
CA ILE A 36 -9.56 -18.17 -10.14
C ILE A 36 -8.72 -17.36 -9.13
N SER A 37 -7.78 -17.99 -8.43
CA SER A 37 -6.90 -17.31 -7.47
C SER A 37 -5.96 -16.29 -8.11
N LEU A 38 -5.77 -16.33 -9.44
CA LEU A 38 -4.90 -15.38 -10.15
C LEU A 38 -5.64 -14.09 -10.52
N ILE A 39 -6.94 -14.14 -10.83
CA ILE A 39 -7.69 -12.96 -11.32
C ILE A 39 -7.91 -11.93 -10.20
N VAL A 40 -8.19 -12.42 -8.99
CA VAL A 40 -8.52 -11.58 -7.84
C VAL A 40 -7.37 -10.66 -7.41
N PRO A 41 -6.11 -11.13 -7.25
CA PRO A 41 -5.01 -10.23 -6.94
C PRO A 41 -4.80 -9.16 -8.03
N TYR A 42 -4.95 -9.48 -9.33
CA TYR A 42 -4.84 -8.48 -10.40
C TYR A 42 -5.93 -7.40 -10.34
N ALA A 43 -7.18 -7.77 -10.06
CA ALA A 43 -8.26 -6.81 -9.88
C ALA A 43 -8.01 -5.86 -8.69
N LEU A 44 -7.43 -6.38 -7.61
CA LEU A 44 -7.05 -5.61 -6.42
C LEU A 44 -5.85 -4.70 -6.69
N TYR A 45 -4.84 -5.17 -7.42
CA TYR A 45 -3.73 -4.34 -7.92
C TYR A 45 -4.24 -3.17 -8.78
N PHE A 46 -5.23 -3.42 -9.63
CA PHE A 46 -5.86 -2.39 -10.45
C PHE A 46 -6.59 -1.33 -9.60
N LEU A 47 -7.35 -1.74 -8.58
CA LEU A 47 -8.01 -0.82 -7.64
C LEU A 47 -7.00 0.05 -6.86
N ILE A 48 -5.89 -0.53 -6.43
CA ILE A 48 -4.79 0.21 -5.79
C ILE A 48 -4.17 1.21 -6.78
N GLY A 49 -3.96 0.81 -8.02
CA GLY A 49 -3.49 1.67 -9.10
C GLY A 49 -4.40 2.88 -9.35
N ILE A 50 -5.73 2.68 -9.38
CA ILE A 50 -6.71 3.77 -9.49
C ILE A 50 -6.59 4.71 -8.29
N ALA A 51 -6.53 4.16 -7.07
CA ALA A 51 -6.39 4.98 -5.85
C ALA A 51 -5.12 5.85 -5.91
N LEU A 52 -3.99 5.30 -6.36
CA LEU A 52 -2.75 6.04 -6.55
C LEU A 52 -2.86 7.11 -7.63
N GLY A 53 -3.44 6.78 -8.79
CA GLY A 53 -3.64 7.73 -9.89
C GLY A 53 -4.45 8.96 -9.47
N THR A 54 -5.41 8.79 -8.56
CA THR A 54 -6.17 9.93 -8.02
C THR A 54 -5.33 10.84 -7.11
N MET A 55 -4.21 10.38 -6.55
CA MET A 55 -3.31 11.13 -5.67
C MET A 55 -2.20 11.89 -6.41
N VAL A 56 -1.79 11.40 -7.58
CA VAL A 56 -0.81 12.06 -8.46
C VAL A 56 -1.42 13.26 -9.22
N GLY A 57 -2.74 13.44 -9.13
CA GLY A 57 -3.44 14.54 -9.80
C GLY A 57 -2.98 15.94 -9.33
N PRO A 58 -2.98 16.95 -10.23
CA PRO A 58 -2.42 18.29 -10.00
C PRO A 58 -3.06 19.07 -8.82
N ARG A 59 -4.20 18.60 -8.30
CA ARG A 59 -4.87 19.19 -7.14
C ARG A 59 -4.11 18.96 -5.82
N PHE A 60 -3.38 17.85 -5.70
CA PHE A 60 -2.55 17.60 -4.51
C PHE A 60 -1.17 18.28 -4.67
N VAL A 61 -0.60 18.27 -5.87
CA VAL A 61 0.77 18.75 -6.16
C VAL A 61 0.95 20.26 -5.91
N LYS A 62 -0.15 21.02 -5.84
CA LYS A 62 -0.14 22.45 -5.47
C LYS A 62 0.01 22.72 -3.97
N SER A 63 0.21 21.69 -3.13
CA SER A 63 0.49 21.87 -1.71
C SER A 63 1.71 22.80 -1.50
N ARG A 64 1.52 23.84 -0.67
CA ARG A 64 2.62 24.75 -0.26
C ARG A 64 3.72 24.01 0.51
N ASN A 65 3.42 22.81 1.03
CA ASN A 65 4.34 21.99 1.80
C ASN A 65 4.53 20.61 1.14
N LYS A 66 5.64 20.44 0.41
CA LYS A 66 5.99 19.20 -0.30
C LYS A 66 6.31 18.04 0.66
N PHE A 67 6.65 18.32 1.91
CA PHE A 67 6.94 17.31 2.94
C PHE A 67 5.71 16.47 3.33
N ILE A 68 4.50 16.89 2.95
CA ILE A 68 3.28 16.08 3.18
C ILE A 68 3.35 14.74 2.44
N TYR A 69 4.08 14.66 1.32
CA TYR A 69 4.28 13.42 0.56
C TYR A 69 5.33 12.49 1.15
N LEU A 70 6.17 12.98 2.07
CA LEU A 70 7.13 12.13 2.78
C LEU A 70 6.43 11.19 3.77
N PHE A 71 5.30 11.61 4.34
CA PHE A 71 4.52 10.79 5.27
C PHE A 71 4.03 9.47 4.65
N PRO A 72 3.31 9.45 3.51
CA PRO A 72 2.97 8.20 2.85
C PRO A 72 4.20 7.45 2.34
N ALA A 73 5.23 8.14 1.84
CA ALA A 73 6.46 7.48 1.41
C ALA A 73 7.09 6.65 2.55
N ILE A 74 7.18 7.21 3.76
CA ILE A 74 7.72 6.49 4.94
C ILE A 74 6.86 5.27 5.27
N ILE A 75 5.53 5.38 5.23
CA ILE A 75 4.63 4.25 5.49
C ILE A 75 4.87 3.11 4.49
N PHE A 76 4.98 3.43 3.20
CA PHE A 76 5.24 2.43 2.16
C PHE A 76 6.68 1.91 2.18
N VAL A 77 7.66 2.68 2.66
CA VAL A 77 9.01 2.17 2.92
C VAL A 77 8.99 1.14 4.06
N VAL A 78 8.27 1.42 5.15
CA VAL A 78 8.12 0.47 6.27
C VAL A 78 7.48 -0.84 5.80
N ILE A 79 6.45 -0.75 4.96
CA ILE A 79 5.82 -1.94 4.35
C ILE A 79 6.77 -2.62 3.36
N GLY A 80 7.57 -1.88 2.59
CA GLY A 80 8.57 -2.42 1.66
C GLY A 80 9.75 -3.11 2.35
N ILE A 81 10.01 -2.79 3.62
CA ILE A 81 11.02 -3.45 4.45
C ILE A 81 10.38 -4.60 5.27
N SER A 82 9.07 -4.82 5.14
CA SER A 82 8.37 -5.86 5.91
C SER A 82 8.90 -7.30 5.74
N PRO A 83 9.51 -7.74 4.63
CA PRO A 83 10.17 -9.06 4.59
C PRO A 83 11.37 -9.14 5.53
N LEU A 84 12.08 -8.02 5.70
CA LEU A 84 13.21 -7.88 6.62
C LEU A 84 12.70 -7.78 8.06
N LEU A 85 11.57 -7.10 8.29
CA LEU A 85 10.88 -7.11 9.58
C LEU A 85 10.27 -8.46 9.91
N ASN A 86 9.89 -9.28 8.92
CA ASN A 86 9.36 -10.62 9.14
C ASN A 86 10.42 -11.55 9.75
N TYR A 87 11.70 -11.31 9.46
CA TYR A 87 12.81 -11.97 10.14
C TYR A 87 12.83 -11.67 11.65
N PHE A 88 12.38 -10.48 12.04
CA PHE A 88 12.21 -10.04 13.44
C PHE A 88 10.77 -10.15 13.96
N SER A 89 9.85 -10.73 13.16
CA SER A 89 8.41 -10.86 13.44
C SER A 89 8.05 -11.39 14.83
N PRO A 90 8.72 -12.42 15.40
CA PRO A 90 8.34 -12.93 16.71
C PRO A 90 8.50 -11.91 17.85
N MET A 91 9.20 -10.80 17.63
CA MET A 91 9.40 -9.72 18.62
C MET A 91 8.41 -8.55 18.47
N LEU A 92 7.56 -8.56 17.45
CA LEU A 92 6.63 -7.46 17.18
C LEU A 92 5.23 -7.74 17.78
N PRO A 93 4.51 -6.70 18.26
CA PRO A 93 3.19 -6.86 18.88
C PRO A 93 2.09 -7.35 17.93
N PHE A 94 2.29 -7.28 16.59
CA PHE A 94 1.29 -7.66 15.59
C PHE A 94 1.88 -8.47 14.41
N PRO A 95 2.36 -9.70 14.64
CA PRO A 95 3.09 -10.49 13.64
C PRO A 95 2.24 -10.88 12.42
N TRP A 96 0.92 -10.99 12.58
CA TRP A 96 -0.01 -11.37 11.51
C TRP A 96 -0.22 -10.27 10.46
N ILE A 97 -0.19 -9.00 10.87
CA ILE A 97 -0.31 -7.85 9.96
C ILE A 97 0.94 -7.75 9.07
N VAL A 98 2.12 -7.94 9.67
CA VAL A 98 3.40 -7.89 8.95
C VAL A 98 3.46 -8.98 7.87
N LYS A 99 2.94 -10.18 8.18
CA LYS A 99 2.82 -11.28 7.23
C LYS A 99 1.91 -10.95 6.03
N TYR A 100 0.79 -10.26 6.25
CA TYR A 100 -0.09 -9.88 5.13
C TYR A 100 0.48 -8.77 4.26
N LEU A 101 1.25 -7.87 4.85
CA LEU A 101 1.88 -6.74 4.17
C LEU A 101 3.14 -7.14 3.38
N SER A 102 3.83 -8.21 3.77
CA SER A 102 5.01 -8.70 3.05
C SER A 102 4.71 -9.20 1.64
N ASP A 103 3.48 -9.59 1.35
CA ASP A 103 3.08 -10.02 0.01
C ASP A 103 3.06 -8.85 -0.99
N PHE A 104 3.05 -7.61 -0.50
CA PHE A 104 2.99 -6.39 -1.30
C PHE A 104 4.29 -5.58 -1.33
N THR A 105 5.41 -6.19 -0.94
CA THR A 105 6.72 -5.53 -0.84
C THR A 105 7.08 -4.72 -2.08
N TYR A 106 7.00 -5.31 -3.27
CA TYR A 106 7.36 -4.64 -4.53
C TYR A 106 6.42 -3.48 -4.88
N LEU A 107 5.12 -3.66 -4.66
CA LEU A 107 4.14 -2.58 -4.84
C LEU A 107 4.37 -1.44 -3.84
N SER A 108 4.79 -1.77 -2.62
CA SER A 108 5.11 -0.77 -1.63
C SER A 108 6.32 0.08 -2.03
N TRP A 109 7.37 -0.53 -2.57
CA TRP A 109 8.53 0.20 -3.10
C TRP A 109 8.18 1.09 -4.29
N THR A 110 7.33 0.64 -5.21
CA THR A 110 6.91 1.48 -6.34
C THR A 110 6.08 2.68 -5.87
N ILE A 111 5.18 2.48 -4.91
CA ILE A 111 4.39 3.57 -4.33
C ILE A 111 5.27 4.55 -3.56
N ALA A 112 6.22 4.07 -2.76
CA ALA A 112 7.18 4.90 -2.07
C ALA A 112 7.99 5.77 -3.05
N GLY A 113 8.44 5.18 -4.17
CA GLY A 113 9.12 5.91 -5.24
C GLY A 113 8.24 7.00 -5.87
N ILE A 114 6.95 6.73 -6.10
CA ILE A 114 6.00 7.73 -6.62
C ILE A 114 5.85 8.91 -5.65
N PHE A 115 5.64 8.64 -4.36
CA PHE A 115 5.51 9.71 -3.36
C PHE A 115 6.81 10.47 -3.12
N CYS A 116 7.96 9.79 -3.20
CA CYS A 116 9.26 10.42 -3.13
C CYS A 116 9.46 11.39 -4.31
N ASN A 117 9.14 10.96 -5.54
CA ASN A 117 9.19 11.82 -6.72
C ASN A 117 8.26 13.06 -6.58
N LEU A 118 7.06 12.87 -6.03
CA LEU A 118 6.13 13.98 -5.74
C LEU A 118 6.64 14.95 -4.66
N ALA A 119 7.46 14.49 -3.71
CA ALA A 119 8.05 15.34 -2.69
C ALA A 119 9.19 16.22 -3.23
N PHE A 120 9.92 15.74 -4.26
CA PHE A 120 11.09 16.43 -4.82
C PHE A 120 10.81 17.21 -6.11
N ARG A 121 9.65 17.03 -6.75
CA ARG A 121 9.14 17.91 -7.83
C ARG A 121 8.58 19.20 -7.27
#